data_AF-A0A521KP37-F1
#
_entry.id   AF-A0A521KP37-F1
#
_cell.length_a   1.000
_cell.length_b   1.000
_cell.length_c   1.000
_cell.angle_alpha   90.00
_cell.angle_beta   90.00
_cell.angle_gamma   90.00
#
_symmetry.space_group_name_H-M   'P 1'
#
loop_
_entity.id
_entity.type
_entity.pdbx_description
1 polymer ?
#
loop_
_entity_poly.entity_id
_entity_poly.type
_entity_poly.pdbx_seq_one_letter_code
_entity_poly.pdbx_strand_id
1 'polypeptide(L)'
;MSATVETFRTRAEVTEARGGRFEFLGIIAPSREDIVWFAVVFIPALIGGWWLVYVAEIWVGDALSRVNQAYSVVLGRDPHLGAIGFIWPPLPSALELPFVLAIEPFAAPVLAGQIVSAAFSGALAVALNRTLEQTRVPRRWRIPLVAFTMLNPLVVYSAINGMTENIFLFFAVVATGELIRWQPGEQKSLLVAALCIGLGFLVRYEAVAFAGAGVIALIVRVWSRPVDQDHLEAILTSFIAPIAYCIGLWILWKDRK
;
A
#
# COMPACT_ATOMS: atom_id res chain seq x y z
N MET A 1 -46.63 -3.22 33.00
CA MET A 1 -46.03 -3.61 31.69
C MET A 1 -45.30 -2.45 30.98
N SER A 2 -44.85 -1.39 31.69
CA SER A 2 -44.24 -0.20 31.03
C SER A 2 -42.76 0.03 31.33
N ALA A 3 -42.17 -0.64 32.33
CA ALA A 3 -40.78 -0.37 32.77
C ALA A 3 -39.70 -1.21 32.05
N THR A 4 -40.08 -2.35 31.46
CA THR A 4 -39.13 -3.28 30.83
C THR A 4 -38.79 -2.90 29.38
N VAL A 5 -39.64 -2.11 28.72
CA VAL A 5 -39.42 -1.68 27.32
C VAL A 5 -38.44 -0.51 27.25
N GLU A 6 -38.43 0.35 28.26
CA GLU A 6 -37.59 1.55 28.30
C GLU A 6 -36.11 1.22 28.51
N THR A 7 -35.81 0.21 29.33
CA THR A 7 -34.43 -0.25 29.61
C THR A 7 -33.77 -0.98 28.43
N PHE A 8 -34.56 -1.62 27.55
CA PHE A 8 -34.04 -2.24 26.33
C PHE A 8 -33.69 -1.21 25.25
N ARG A 9 -34.45 -0.12 25.17
CA ARG A 9 -34.22 0.97 24.21
C ARG A 9 -32.93 1.72 24.51
N THR A 10 -32.64 1.99 25.78
CA THR A 10 -31.41 2.66 26.20
C THR A 10 -30.15 1.81 25.95
N ARG A 11 -30.24 0.48 26.05
CA ARG A 11 -29.09 -0.41 25.81
C ARG A 11 -28.77 -0.59 24.32
N ALA A 12 -29.80 -0.56 23.46
CA ALA A 12 -29.63 -0.57 22.01
C ALA A 12 -28.98 0.73 21.50
N GLU A 13 -29.47 1.89 21.96
CA GLU A 13 -28.94 3.20 21.57
C GLU A 13 -27.48 3.43 22.06
N VAL A 14 -27.12 2.91 23.24
CA VAL A 14 -25.73 2.99 23.75
C VAL A 14 -24.78 2.04 23.00
N THR A 15 -25.29 0.96 22.39
CA THR A 15 -24.48 0.04 21.59
C THR A 15 -24.28 0.58 20.16
N GLU A 16 -25.29 1.24 19.60
CA GLU A 16 -25.25 1.89 18.28
C GLU A 16 -24.35 3.15 18.29
N ALA A 17 -24.30 3.89 19.40
CA ALA A 17 -23.43 5.06 19.56
C ALA A 17 -21.93 4.73 19.68
N ARG A 18 -21.54 3.46 19.88
CA ARG A 18 -20.13 3.03 19.96
C ARG A 18 -19.50 2.69 18.60
N GLY A 19 -20.27 2.59 17.52
CA GLY A 19 -19.76 2.33 16.17
C GLY A 19 -19.32 3.57 15.37
N GLY A 20 -19.74 4.77 15.79
CA GLY A 20 -19.96 5.86 14.83
C GLY A 20 -18.85 6.86 14.54
N ARG A 21 -17.59 6.69 14.97
CA ARG A 21 -16.52 7.68 14.67
C ARG A 21 -15.32 7.17 13.88
N PHE A 22 -15.11 5.85 13.81
CA PHE A 22 -13.98 5.28 13.07
C PHE A 22 -14.37 4.64 11.73
N GLU A 23 -15.66 4.34 11.50
CA GLU A 23 -16.14 3.84 10.21
C GLU A 23 -16.05 4.86 9.08
N PHE A 24 -16.25 6.15 9.39
CA PHE A 24 -16.13 7.24 8.41
C PHE A 24 -14.72 7.32 7.81
N LEU A 25 -13.69 7.02 8.59
CA LEU A 25 -12.29 6.93 8.14
C LEU A 25 -11.95 5.61 7.45
N GLY A 26 -12.85 4.62 7.44
CA GLY A 26 -12.61 3.31 6.79
C GLY A 26 -11.45 2.51 7.37
N ILE A 27 -10.94 2.87 8.54
CA ILE A 27 -9.86 2.15 9.21
C ILE A 27 -10.49 0.93 9.89
N ILE A 28 -10.67 -0.13 9.11
CA ILE A 28 -11.07 -1.43 9.64
C ILE A 28 -9.96 -1.87 10.58
N ALA A 29 -10.26 -1.94 11.88
CA ALA A 29 -9.33 -2.44 12.88
C ALA A 29 -8.76 -3.80 12.43
N PRO A 30 -7.45 -4.03 12.54
CA PRO A 30 -6.85 -5.26 12.05
C PRO A 30 -7.46 -6.45 12.78
N SER A 31 -7.91 -7.45 12.01
CA SER A 31 -8.39 -8.70 12.57
C SER A 31 -7.23 -9.50 13.14
N ARG A 32 -7.53 -10.50 13.99
CA ARG A 32 -6.50 -11.44 14.46
C ARG A 32 -5.79 -12.14 13.30
N GLU A 33 -6.52 -12.46 12.23
CA GLU A 33 -5.94 -13.10 11.05
C GLU A 33 -4.98 -12.15 10.32
N ASP A 34 -5.31 -10.85 10.23
CA ASP A 34 -4.43 -9.85 9.62
C ASP A 34 -3.13 -9.69 10.41
N ILE A 35 -3.21 -9.63 11.75
CA ILE A 35 -2.03 -9.53 12.61
C ILE A 35 -1.14 -10.76 12.44
N VAL A 36 -1.72 -11.95 12.34
CA VAL A 36 -0.97 -13.20 12.12
C VAL A 36 -0.29 -13.17 10.75
N TRP A 37 -0.99 -12.82 9.67
CA TRP A 37 -0.39 -12.73 8.34
C TRP A 37 0.75 -11.70 8.29
N PHE A 38 0.53 -10.53 8.86
CA PHE A 38 1.54 -9.49 8.94
C PHE A 38 2.78 -10.01 9.68
N ALA A 39 2.62 -10.55 10.90
CA ALA A 39 3.73 -11.00 11.73
C ALA A 39 4.50 -12.18 11.11
N VAL A 40 3.79 -13.17 10.55
CA VAL A 40 4.39 -14.37 9.94
C VAL A 40 5.23 -14.04 8.72
N VAL A 41 4.94 -12.94 8.01
CA VAL A 41 5.76 -12.49 6.88
C VAL A 41 6.81 -11.47 7.33
N PHE A 42 6.40 -10.47 8.10
CA PHE A 42 7.27 -9.36 8.52
C PHE A 42 8.45 -9.84 9.35
N ILE A 43 8.22 -10.70 10.36
CA ILE A 43 9.30 -11.12 11.28
C ILE A 43 10.38 -11.92 10.55
N PRO A 44 10.06 -12.99 9.78
CA PRO A 44 11.09 -13.69 9.00
C PRO A 44 11.74 -12.80 7.95
N ALA A 45 10.99 -11.90 7.30
CA ALA A 45 11.56 -10.99 6.32
C ALA A 45 12.57 -10.01 6.96
N LEU A 46 12.25 -9.48 8.13
CA LEU A 46 13.15 -8.59 8.87
C LEU A 46 14.40 -9.33 9.36
N ILE A 47 14.26 -10.55 9.89
CA ILE A 47 15.39 -11.40 10.27
C ILE A 47 16.26 -11.72 9.04
N GLY A 48 15.63 -12.06 7.91
CA GLY A 48 16.32 -12.32 6.64
C GLY A 48 17.07 -11.09 6.13
N GLY A 49 16.46 -9.90 6.22
CA GLY A 49 17.12 -8.65 5.82
C GLY A 49 18.27 -8.27 6.74
N TRP A 50 18.12 -8.47 8.06
CA TRP A 50 19.21 -8.32 9.02
C TRP A 50 20.36 -9.28 8.71
N TRP A 51 20.06 -10.56 8.46
CA TRP A 51 21.07 -11.55 8.08
C TRP A 51 21.77 -11.18 6.79
N LEU A 52 21.02 -10.74 5.77
CA LEU A 52 21.57 -10.35 4.47
C LEU A 52 22.57 -9.19 4.61
N VAL A 53 22.23 -8.19 5.41
CA VAL A 53 23.06 -6.98 5.60
C VAL A 53 24.28 -7.23 6.49
N TYR A 54 24.11 -7.91 7.62
CA TYR A 54 25.14 -7.97 8.68
C TYR A 54 25.89 -9.29 8.78
N VAL A 55 25.34 -10.38 8.21
CA VAL A 55 25.99 -11.70 8.26
C VAL A 55 26.52 -12.08 6.88
N ALA A 56 25.69 -11.93 5.84
CA ALA A 56 26.09 -12.22 4.47
C ALA A 56 26.86 -11.05 3.82
N GLU A 57 26.78 -9.85 4.39
CA GLU A 57 27.38 -8.62 3.85
C GLU A 57 26.98 -8.33 2.40
N ILE A 58 25.73 -8.69 2.05
CA ILE A 58 25.17 -8.48 0.72
C ILE A 58 24.30 -7.22 0.75
N TRP A 59 24.68 -6.23 -0.05
CA TRP A 59 23.90 -5.01 -0.24
C TRP A 59 23.43 -4.89 -1.69
N VAL A 60 22.13 -4.73 -1.87
CA VAL A 60 21.56 -4.44 -3.18
C VAL A 60 21.80 -2.95 -3.48
N GLY A 61 22.58 -2.66 -4.52
CA GLY A 61 23.01 -1.28 -4.83
C GLY A 61 21.86 -0.30 -5.03
N ASP A 62 20.77 -0.75 -5.65
CA ASP A 62 19.56 0.05 -5.84
C ASP A 62 18.85 0.37 -4.52
N ALA A 63 18.75 -0.60 -3.60
CA ALA A 63 18.18 -0.38 -2.27
C ALA A 63 19.05 0.58 -1.46
N LEU A 64 20.37 0.37 -1.47
CA LEU A 64 21.31 1.25 -0.78
C LEU A 64 21.27 2.69 -1.31
N SER A 65 21.07 2.87 -2.61
CA SER A 65 20.92 4.19 -3.23
C SER A 65 19.68 4.94 -2.71
N ARG A 66 18.58 4.25 -2.42
CA ARG A 66 17.37 4.85 -1.81
C ARG A 66 17.61 5.27 -0.37
N VAL A 67 18.32 4.43 0.40
CA VAL A 67 18.72 4.77 1.78
C VAL A 67 19.64 6.00 1.79
N ASN A 68 20.57 6.08 0.83
CA ASN A 68 21.45 7.25 0.71
C ASN A 68 20.72 8.53 0.29
N GLN A 69 19.68 8.40 -0.55
CA GLN A 69 18.79 9.51 -0.90
C GLN A 69 17.99 9.97 0.33
N ALA A 70 17.44 9.03 1.09
CA ALA A 70 16.76 9.32 2.36
C ALA A 70 17.70 10.04 3.34
N TYR A 71 18.92 9.52 3.52
CA TYR A 71 19.97 10.17 4.31
C TYR A 71 20.25 11.60 3.84
N SER A 72 20.41 11.81 2.54
CA SER A 72 20.70 13.15 1.98
C SER A 72 19.60 14.17 2.26
N VAL A 73 18.34 13.75 2.38
CA VAL A 73 17.21 14.63 2.70
C VAL A 73 17.25 15.14 4.13
N VAL A 74 17.64 14.31 5.09
CA VAL A 74 17.53 14.63 6.53
C VAL A 74 18.86 14.95 7.20
N LEU A 75 19.94 14.30 6.77
CA LEU A 75 21.28 14.34 7.39
C LEU A 75 22.37 14.69 6.38
N GLY A 76 21.99 15.03 5.14
CA GLY A 76 22.90 15.49 4.11
C GLY A 76 23.53 16.85 4.43
N ARG A 77 24.52 17.24 3.63
CA ARG A 77 25.18 18.54 3.76
C ARG A 77 24.23 19.73 3.51
N ASP A 78 23.23 19.52 2.68
CA ASP A 78 22.16 20.48 2.37
C ASP A 78 20.81 19.76 2.46
N PRO A 79 20.21 19.59 3.66
CA PRO A 79 18.96 18.86 3.85
C PRO A 79 17.78 19.56 3.19
N HIS A 80 17.23 18.97 2.13
CA HIS A 80 16.01 19.43 1.48
C HIS A 80 15.29 18.25 0.82
N LEU A 81 13.98 18.33 0.65
CA LEU A 81 13.19 17.24 0.06
C LEU A 81 13.71 16.84 -1.33
N GLY A 82 14.10 17.81 -2.15
CA GLY A 82 14.68 17.53 -3.48
C GLY A 82 15.96 16.70 -3.47
N ALA A 83 16.60 16.43 -2.33
CA ALA A 83 17.79 15.58 -2.24
C ALA A 83 17.51 14.09 -2.55
N ILE A 84 16.23 13.67 -2.55
CA ILE A 84 15.82 12.41 -3.19
C ILE A 84 15.98 12.59 -4.70
N GLY A 85 17.10 12.34 -5.34
CA GLY A 85 17.26 12.58 -6.78
C GLY A 85 16.17 12.00 -7.71
N PHE A 86 16.25 12.32 -9.00
CA PHE A 86 15.19 12.02 -9.99
C PHE A 86 15.36 10.71 -10.77
N ILE A 87 16.32 9.88 -10.39
CA ILE A 87 16.55 8.59 -11.06
C ILE A 87 15.44 7.62 -10.69
N TRP A 88 15.09 7.58 -9.40
CA TRP A 88 14.08 6.68 -8.86
C TRP A 88 12.84 7.44 -8.39
N PRO A 89 11.66 6.81 -8.43
CA PRO A 89 10.46 7.35 -7.79
C PRO A 89 10.70 7.63 -6.29
N PRO A 90 10.06 8.67 -5.71
CA PRO A 90 10.49 9.23 -4.42
C PRO A 90 9.95 8.51 -3.20
N LEU A 91 8.85 7.76 -3.32
CA LEU A 91 8.15 7.21 -2.17
C LEU A 91 8.99 6.20 -1.36
N PRO A 92 9.77 5.29 -1.95
CA PRO A 92 10.64 4.39 -1.21
C PRO A 92 11.61 5.14 -0.29
N SER A 93 12.36 6.11 -0.82
CA SER A 93 13.28 6.92 -0.02
C SER A 93 12.54 7.74 1.05
N ALA A 94 11.34 8.25 0.75
CA ALA A 94 10.52 8.96 1.74
C ALA A 94 10.06 8.05 2.90
N LEU A 95 9.74 6.79 2.62
CA LEU A 95 9.36 5.79 3.63
C LEU A 95 10.54 5.37 4.52
N GLU A 96 11.76 5.50 4.02
CA GLU A 96 13.00 5.16 4.73
C GLU A 96 13.45 6.26 5.72
N LEU A 97 13.03 7.52 5.51
CA LEU A 97 13.40 8.68 6.36
C LEU A 97 13.31 8.44 7.87
N PRO A 98 12.18 7.95 8.44
CA PRO A 98 12.09 7.75 9.89
C PRO A 98 13.08 6.69 10.40
N PHE A 99 13.38 5.67 9.60
CA PHE A 99 14.32 4.61 9.97
C PHE A 99 15.76 5.08 9.85
N VAL A 100 16.08 5.89 8.83
CA VAL A 100 17.39 6.53 8.71
C VAL A 100 17.68 7.39 9.94
N LEU A 101 16.74 8.27 10.33
CA LEU A 101 16.88 9.11 11.52
C LEU A 101 17.02 8.30 12.81
N ALA A 102 16.31 7.17 12.92
CA ALA A 102 16.34 6.34 14.11
C ALA A 102 17.62 5.49 14.24
N ILE A 103 18.19 5.04 13.12
CA ILE A 103 19.31 4.09 13.10
C ILE A 103 20.66 4.82 13.08
N GLU A 104 20.76 5.94 12.35
CA GLU A 104 22.02 6.65 12.12
C GLU A 104 22.85 6.93 13.38
N PRO A 105 22.26 7.34 14.52
CA PRO A 105 23.03 7.61 15.74
C PRO A 105 23.75 6.39 16.33
N PHE A 106 23.37 5.18 15.92
CA PHE A 106 23.87 3.92 16.47
C PHE A 106 24.66 3.10 15.46
N ALA A 107 24.31 3.16 14.17
CA ALA A 107 24.93 2.39 13.11
C ALA A 107 24.63 3.00 11.73
N ALA A 108 25.38 2.56 10.71
CA ALA A 108 25.05 2.89 9.33
C ALA A 108 23.59 2.46 9.01
N PRO A 109 22.73 3.35 8.48
CA PRO A 109 21.28 3.11 8.37
C PRO A 109 20.90 2.19 7.20
N VAL A 110 21.78 1.27 6.80
CA VAL A 110 21.61 0.38 5.65
C VAL A 110 20.34 -0.46 5.76
N LEU A 111 19.95 -0.85 6.99
CA LEU A 111 18.76 -1.67 7.25
C LEU A 111 17.42 -0.93 7.02
N ALA A 112 17.42 0.39 6.84
CA ALA A 112 16.20 1.17 6.64
C ALA A 112 15.36 0.64 5.47
N GLY A 113 15.99 0.33 4.33
CA GLY A 113 15.32 -0.23 3.17
C GLY A 113 14.68 -1.59 3.45
N GLN A 114 15.40 -2.48 4.15
CA GLN A 114 14.93 -3.82 4.51
C GLN A 114 13.76 -3.79 5.48
N ILE A 115 13.74 -2.83 6.40
CA ILE A 115 12.58 -2.63 7.30
C ILE A 115 11.35 -2.25 6.49
N VAL A 116 11.48 -1.31 5.55
CA VAL A 116 10.39 -0.87 4.68
C VAL A 116 9.91 -2.02 3.78
N SER A 117 10.81 -2.73 3.09
CA SER A 117 10.44 -3.86 2.24
C SER A 117 9.76 -4.98 3.03
N ALA A 118 10.26 -5.30 4.23
CA ALA A 118 9.65 -6.31 5.10
C ALA A 118 8.25 -5.89 5.57
N ALA A 119 8.09 -4.62 5.99
CA ALA A 119 6.80 -4.09 6.46
C ALA A 119 5.74 -4.14 5.35
N PHE A 120 6.08 -3.70 4.15
CA PHE A 120 5.17 -3.77 3.01
C PHE A 120 4.91 -5.21 2.54
N SER A 121 5.85 -6.14 2.76
CA SER A 121 5.61 -7.56 2.50
C SER A 121 4.57 -8.15 3.46
N GLY A 122 4.64 -7.80 4.74
CA GLY A 122 3.60 -8.13 5.72
C GLY A 122 2.25 -7.52 5.35
N ALA A 123 2.24 -6.25 4.94
CA ALA A 123 1.02 -5.57 4.49
C ALA A 123 0.45 -6.17 3.20
N LEU A 124 1.30 -6.61 2.26
CA LEU A 124 0.93 -7.31 1.04
C LEU A 124 0.21 -8.63 1.35
N ALA A 125 0.71 -9.43 2.30
CA ALA A 125 0.05 -10.67 2.70
C ALA A 125 -1.35 -10.41 3.27
N VAL A 126 -1.50 -9.37 4.08
CA VAL A 126 -2.80 -8.93 4.61
C VAL A 126 -3.73 -8.47 3.48
N ALA A 127 -3.24 -7.64 2.56
CA ALA A 127 -4.00 -7.13 1.42
C ALA A 127 -4.48 -8.27 0.52
N LEU A 128 -3.63 -9.25 0.22
CA LEU A 128 -3.99 -10.45 -0.56
C LEU A 128 -5.08 -11.24 0.14
N ASN A 129 -4.93 -11.51 1.45
CA ASN A 129 -5.92 -12.22 2.22
C ASN A 129 -7.28 -11.51 2.21
N ARG A 130 -7.30 -10.20 2.49
CA ARG A 130 -8.54 -9.41 2.49
C ARG A 130 -9.21 -9.35 1.11
N THR A 131 -8.44 -9.22 0.04
CA THR A 131 -8.98 -9.20 -1.34
C THR A 131 -9.61 -10.56 -1.70
N LEU A 132 -8.98 -11.68 -1.31
CA LEU A 132 -9.56 -13.02 -1.51
C LEU A 132 -10.81 -13.25 -0.64
N GLU A 133 -10.82 -12.73 0.58
CA GLU A 133 -12.00 -12.76 1.45
C GLU A 133 -13.18 -11.99 0.87
N GLN A 134 -12.91 -10.78 0.35
CA GLN A 134 -13.90 -9.93 -0.30
C GLN A 134 -14.55 -10.61 -1.52
N THR A 135 -13.79 -11.41 -2.26
CA THR A 135 -14.29 -12.19 -3.41
C THR A 135 -14.96 -13.52 -3.00
N ARG A 136 -15.20 -13.72 -1.70
CA ARG A 136 -15.86 -14.91 -1.11
C ARG A 136 -15.10 -16.22 -1.33
N VAL A 137 -13.79 -16.16 -1.52
CA VAL A 137 -12.94 -17.36 -1.55
C VAL A 137 -12.93 -17.97 -0.13
N PRO A 138 -13.29 -19.25 0.04
CA PRO A 138 -13.36 -19.85 1.37
C PRO A 138 -11.96 -19.97 1.96
N ARG A 139 -11.87 -19.83 3.28
CA ARG A 139 -10.60 -19.77 4.03
C ARG A 139 -9.62 -20.91 3.70
N ARG A 140 -10.13 -22.12 3.43
CA ARG A 140 -9.34 -23.30 3.04
C ARG A 140 -8.51 -23.11 1.76
N TRP A 141 -8.98 -22.26 0.84
CA TRP A 141 -8.28 -21.93 -0.41
C TRP A 141 -7.50 -20.63 -0.29
N ARG A 142 -8.01 -19.68 0.49
CA ARG A 142 -7.33 -18.41 0.75
C ARG A 142 -5.95 -18.59 1.36
N ILE A 143 -5.85 -19.40 2.42
CA ILE A 143 -4.57 -19.65 3.11
C ILE A 143 -3.48 -20.18 2.17
N PRO A 144 -3.68 -21.29 1.43
CA PRO A 144 -2.63 -21.80 0.55
C PRO A 144 -2.33 -20.85 -0.62
N LEU A 145 -3.30 -20.08 -1.13
CA LEU A 145 -3.05 -19.09 -2.18
C LEU A 145 -2.14 -17.95 -1.69
N VAL A 146 -2.43 -17.37 -0.53
CA VAL A 146 -1.59 -16.33 0.08
C VAL A 146 -0.21 -16.90 0.38
N ALA A 147 -0.14 -18.09 0.99
CA ALA A 147 1.13 -18.73 1.30
C ALA A 147 1.94 -19.01 0.03
N PHE A 148 1.33 -19.52 -1.05
CA PHE A 148 2.00 -19.78 -2.32
C PHE A 148 2.60 -18.50 -2.92
N THR A 149 1.87 -17.38 -2.88
CA THR A 149 2.40 -16.09 -3.34
C THR A 149 3.54 -15.61 -2.46
N MET A 150 3.38 -15.63 -1.13
CA MET A 150 4.39 -15.09 -0.21
C MET A 150 5.63 -15.97 -0.07
N LEU A 151 5.54 -17.26 -0.38
CA LEU A 151 6.66 -18.21 -0.43
C LEU A 151 7.33 -18.27 -1.80
N ASN A 152 6.84 -17.52 -2.79
CA ASN A 152 7.52 -17.40 -4.07
C ASN A 152 8.95 -16.84 -3.85
N PRO A 153 10.01 -17.48 -4.38
CA PRO A 153 11.38 -17.06 -4.11
C PRO A 153 11.68 -15.59 -4.43
N LEU A 154 11.06 -15.03 -5.46
CA LEU A 154 11.26 -13.62 -5.83
C LEU A 154 10.55 -12.67 -4.85
N VAL A 155 9.37 -13.05 -4.35
CA VAL A 155 8.65 -12.29 -3.33
C VAL A 155 9.40 -12.34 -2.00
N VAL A 156 9.92 -13.51 -1.61
CA VAL A 156 10.76 -13.65 -0.41
C VAL A 156 12.04 -12.82 -0.55
N TYR A 157 12.71 -12.89 -1.69
CA TYR A 157 13.93 -12.11 -1.92
C TYR A 157 13.65 -10.60 -1.86
N SER A 158 12.60 -10.11 -2.52
CA SER A 158 12.20 -8.70 -2.45
C SER A 158 11.79 -8.26 -1.03
N ALA A 159 11.29 -9.18 -0.20
CA ALA A 159 10.94 -8.86 1.19
C ALA A 159 12.17 -8.54 2.05
N ILE A 160 13.30 -9.21 1.79
CA ILE A 160 14.50 -9.14 2.64
C ILE A 160 15.59 -8.19 2.13
N ASN A 161 15.50 -7.72 0.89
CA ASN A 161 16.62 -7.07 0.22
C ASN A 161 16.51 -5.53 0.12
N GLY A 162 15.43 -4.94 0.63
CA GLY A 162 15.18 -3.49 0.59
C GLY A 162 14.74 -2.95 -0.77
N MET A 163 14.43 -3.81 -1.74
CA MET A 163 13.89 -3.40 -3.03
C MET A 163 12.39 -3.08 -2.95
N THR A 164 11.85 -2.57 -4.05
CA THR A 164 10.54 -1.92 -4.08
C THR A 164 9.42 -2.79 -4.63
N GLU A 165 9.69 -4.01 -5.09
CA GLU A 165 8.69 -4.84 -5.77
C GLU A 165 7.53 -5.18 -4.83
N ASN A 166 7.80 -5.60 -3.60
CA ASN A 166 6.72 -5.91 -2.65
C ASN A 166 5.93 -4.68 -2.20
N ILE A 167 6.57 -3.50 -2.14
CA ILE A 167 5.90 -2.21 -1.90
C ILE A 167 4.92 -1.92 -3.05
N PHE A 168 5.38 -2.10 -4.28
CA PHE A 168 4.56 -1.89 -5.48
C PHE A 168 3.40 -2.90 -5.56
N LEU A 169 3.67 -4.19 -5.30
CA LEU A 169 2.65 -5.23 -5.28
C LEU A 169 1.58 -4.95 -4.23
N PHE A 170 1.94 -4.44 -3.05
CA PHE A 170 0.97 -4.04 -2.04
C PHE A 170 -0.04 -3.03 -2.60
N PHE A 171 0.46 -1.92 -3.19
CA PHE A 171 -0.41 -0.91 -3.78
C PHE A 171 -1.25 -1.46 -4.93
N ALA A 172 -0.68 -2.32 -5.78
CA ALA A 172 -1.40 -2.96 -6.88
C ALA A 172 -2.53 -3.88 -6.37
N VAL A 173 -2.30 -4.66 -5.32
CA VAL A 173 -3.30 -5.57 -4.74
C VAL A 173 -4.43 -4.78 -4.06
N VAL A 174 -4.09 -3.73 -3.31
CA VAL A 174 -5.11 -2.86 -2.69
C VAL A 174 -5.95 -2.18 -3.76
N ALA A 175 -5.32 -1.58 -4.77
CA ALA A 175 -6.04 -0.96 -5.90
C ALA A 175 -6.97 -1.96 -6.60
N THR A 176 -6.50 -3.19 -6.82
CA THR A 176 -7.31 -4.26 -7.41
C THR A 176 -8.51 -4.60 -6.52
N GLY A 177 -8.32 -4.75 -5.21
CA GLY A 177 -9.40 -5.02 -4.26
C GLY A 177 -10.47 -3.94 -4.26
N GLU A 178 -10.06 -2.67 -4.31
CA GLU A 178 -10.96 -1.52 -4.37
C GLU A 178 -11.69 -1.42 -5.72
N LEU A 179 -11.01 -1.69 -6.84
CA LEU A 179 -11.67 -1.79 -8.15
C LEU A 179 -12.68 -2.93 -8.20
N ILE A 180 -12.43 -4.06 -7.54
CA ILE A 180 -13.40 -5.16 -7.40
C ILE A 180 -14.60 -4.70 -6.56
N ARG A 181 -14.37 -4.00 -5.45
CA ARG A 181 -15.40 -3.50 -4.53
C ARG A 181 -16.32 -2.48 -5.19
N TRP A 182 -15.74 -1.62 -6.01
CA TRP A 182 -16.38 -0.45 -6.57
C TRP A 182 -17.73 -0.75 -7.24
N GLN A 183 -18.75 0.04 -6.92
CA GLN A 183 -20.05 -0.01 -7.57
C GLN A 183 -20.36 1.34 -8.20
N PRO A 184 -21.07 1.41 -9.34
CA PRO A 184 -21.50 2.68 -9.91
C PRO A 184 -22.28 3.52 -8.89
N GLY A 185 -21.91 4.80 -8.76
CA GLY A 185 -22.41 5.71 -7.72
C GLY A 185 -21.57 5.77 -6.45
N GLU A 186 -20.68 4.81 -6.21
CA GLU A 186 -19.75 4.83 -5.08
C GLU A 186 -18.40 5.45 -5.49
N GLN A 187 -18.03 6.58 -4.90
CA GLN A 187 -16.78 7.28 -5.24
C GLN A 187 -15.58 6.81 -4.42
N LYS A 188 -15.80 6.34 -3.18
CA LYS A 188 -14.73 6.03 -2.22
C LYS A 188 -13.78 4.95 -2.76
N SER A 189 -14.31 3.78 -3.12
CA SER A 189 -13.49 2.67 -3.62
C SER A 189 -12.72 3.06 -4.89
N LEU A 190 -13.34 3.85 -5.79
CA LEU A 190 -12.67 4.33 -7.01
C LEU A 190 -11.50 5.28 -6.70
N LEU A 191 -11.71 6.22 -5.79
CA LEU A 191 -10.69 7.17 -5.36
C LEU A 191 -9.54 6.47 -4.65
N VAL A 192 -9.82 5.51 -3.75
CA VAL A 192 -8.78 4.75 -3.05
C VAL A 192 -7.97 3.92 -4.06
N ALA A 193 -8.62 3.28 -5.03
CA ALA A 193 -7.91 2.56 -6.10
C ALA A 193 -6.98 3.49 -6.90
N ALA A 194 -7.48 4.65 -7.32
CA ALA A 194 -6.71 5.65 -8.04
C ALA A 194 -5.51 6.17 -7.23
N LEU A 195 -5.70 6.46 -5.94
CA LEU A 195 -4.63 6.88 -5.04
C LEU A 195 -3.59 5.77 -4.85
N CYS A 196 -4.00 4.51 -4.70
CA CYS A 196 -3.07 3.39 -4.60
C CYS A 196 -2.23 3.23 -5.88
N ILE A 197 -2.81 3.40 -7.06
CA ILE A 197 -2.05 3.36 -8.33
C ILE A 197 -1.12 4.57 -8.43
N GLY A 198 -1.57 5.77 -8.06
CA GLY A 198 -0.74 6.97 -8.02
C GLY A 198 0.43 6.85 -7.05
N LEU A 199 0.22 6.32 -5.85
CA LEU A 199 1.28 5.99 -4.90
C LEU A 199 2.19 4.88 -5.45
N GLY A 200 1.62 3.87 -6.10
CA GLY A 200 2.36 2.82 -6.81
C GLY A 200 3.32 3.41 -7.86
N PHE A 201 2.91 4.45 -8.59
CA PHE A 201 3.78 5.17 -9.53
C PHE A 201 4.95 5.84 -8.84
N LEU A 202 4.71 6.43 -7.66
CA LEU A 202 5.76 7.01 -6.82
C LEU A 202 6.68 5.96 -6.18
N VAL A 203 6.38 4.65 -6.33
CA VAL A 203 7.28 3.54 -6.00
C VAL A 203 8.01 3.03 -7.26
N ARG A 204 7.27 2.86 -8.36
CA ARG A 204 7.71 2.23 -9.62
C ARG A 204 6.95 2.79 -10.80
N TYR A 205 7.65 3.18 -11.86
CA TYR A 205 7.04 3.77 -13.07
C TYR A 205 6.12 2.79 -13.82
N GLU A 206 6.31 1.49 -13.61
CA GLU A 206 5.50 0.40 -14.14
C GLU A 206 4.02 0.48 -13.70
N ALA A 207 3.71 1.27 -12.68
CA ALA A 207 2.33 1.57 -12.28
C ALA A 207 1.47 2.18 -13.39
N VAL A 208 2.07 2.83 -14.39
CA VAL A 208 1.34 3.35 -15.56
C VAL A 208 0.61 2.22 -16.30
N ALA A 209 1.20 1.03 -16.38
CA ALA A 209 0.55 -0.12 -16.98
C ALA A 209 -0.68 -0.57 -16.16
N PHE A 210 -0.61 -0.49 -14.83
CA PHE A 210 -1.74 -0.79 -13.94
C PHE A 210 -2.84 0.27 -14.04
N ALA A 211 -2.50 1.55 -14.24
CA ALA A 211 -3.47 2.60 -14.53
C ALA A 211 -4.25 2.29 -15.82
N GLY A 212 -3.54 1.91 -16.90
CA GLY A 212 -4.16 1.51 -18.16
C GLY A 212 -5.05 0.28 -18.01
N ALA A 213 -4.58 -0.75 -17.31
CA ALA A 213 -5.38 -1.94 -17.01
C ALA A 213 -6.63 -1.61 -16.18
N GLY A 214 -6.52 -0.68 -15.21
CA GLY A 214 -7.65 -0.19 -14.42
C GLY A 214 -8.71 0.52 -15.27
N VAL A 215 -8.29 1.38 -16.20
CA VAL A 215 -9.20 2.04 -17.16
C VAL A 215 -9.93 1.00 -18.00
N ILE A 216 -9.21 0.02 -18.56
CA ILE A 216 -9.82 -1.07 -19.34
C ILE A 216 -10.82 -1.85 -18.48
N ALA A 217 -10.46 -2.20 -17.24
CA ALA A 217 -11.34 -2.91 -16.33
C ALA A 217 -12.63 -2.14 -16.01
N LEU A 218 -12.55 -0.81 -15.83
CA LEU A 218 -13.71 0.04 -15.62
C LEU A 218 -14.60 0.10 -16.86
N ILE A 219 -14.02 0.27 -18.05
CA ILE A 219 -14.76 0.24 -19.32
C ILE A 219 -15.50 -1.08 -19.48
N VAL A 220 -14.81 -2.21 -19.32
CA VAL A 220 -15.42 -3.55 -19.41
C VAL A 220 -16.54 -3.74 -18.39
N ARG A 221 -16.36 -3.28 -17.15
CA ARG A 221 -17.35 -3.41 -16.07
C ARG A 221 -18.62 -2.60 -16.32
N VAL A 222 -18.50 -1.47 -17.02
CA VAL A 222 -19.63 -0.58 -17.33
C VAL A 222 -20.24 -0.87 -18.71
N TRP A 223 -19.52 -1.55 -19.60
CA TRP A 223 -19.93 -1.81 -21.00
C TRP A 223 -21.32 -2.42 -21.16
N SER A 224 -21.71 -3.34 -20.26
CA SER A 224 -23.02 -4.01 -20.32
C SER A 224 -24.17 -3.21 -19.70
N ARG A 225 -23.90 -2.01 -19.16
CA ARG A 225 -24.90 -1.16 -18.51
C ARG A 225 -25.26 0.01 -19.44
N PRO A 226 -26.52 0.43 -19.49
CA PRO A 226 -26.92 1.64 -20.19
C PRO A 226 -26.46 2.85 -19.36
N VAL A 227 -25.18 3.21 -19.52
CA VAL A 227 -24.57 4.38 -18.89
C VAL A 227 -24.43 5.45 -19.96
N ASP A 228 -24.90 6.65 -19.64
CA ASP A 228 -24.72 7.86 -20.42
C ASP A 228 -23.23 8.22 -20.55
N GLN A 229 -22.89 8.89 -21.64
CA GLN A 229 -21.50 9.27 -21.92
C GLN A 229 -20.92 10.14 -20.80
N ASP A 230 -21.70 11.10 -20.30
CA ASP A 230 -21.31 12.00 -19.21
C ASP A 230 -20.93 11.25 -17.94
N HIS A 231 -21.66 10.19 -17.59
CA HIS A 231 -21.36 9.38 -16.41
C HIS A 231 -20.13 8.49 -16.60
N LEU A 232 -19.90 7.96 -17.80
CA LEU A 232 -18.66 7.25 -18.12
C LEU A 232 -17.46 8.19 -18.02
N GLU A 233 -17.56 9.39 -18.58
CA GLU A 233 -16.52 10.43 -18.47
C GLU A 233 -16.26 10.81 -17.02
N ALA A 234 -17.30 10.93 -16.20
CA ALA A 234 -17.16 11.21 -14.77
C ALA A 234 -16.40 10.10 -14.03
N ILE A 235 -16.70 8.82 -14.30
CA ILE A 235 -15.99 7.67 -13.71
C ILE A 235 -14.52 7.69 -14.13
N LEU A 236 -14.25 7.82 -15.43
CA LEU A 236 -12.88 7.80 -15.95
C LEU A 236 -12.07 8.98 -15.44
N THR A 237 -12.63 10.18 -15.43
CA THR A 237 -11.97 11.38 -14.90
C THR A 237 -11.70 11.23 -13.40
N SER A 238 -12.67 10.72 -12.63
CA SER A 238 -12.50 10.49 -11.18
C SER A 238 -11.39 9.48 -10.86
N PHE A 239 -11.18 8.51 -11.74
CA PHE A 239 -10.11 7.51 -11.60
C PHE A 239 -8.75 8.04 -12.08
N ILE A 240 -8.70 8.75 -13.21
CA ILE A 240 -7.44 9.21 -13.82
C ILE A 240 -6.88 10.43 -13.09
N ALA A 241 -7.73 11.36 -12.64
CA ALA A 241 -7.27 12.63 -12.06
C ALA A 241 -6.33 12.46 -10.84
N PRO A 242 -6.62 11.60 -9.85
CA PRO A 242 -5.70 11.38 -8.72
C PRO A 242 -4.37 10.77 -9.16
N ILE A 243 -4.38 9.84 -10.13
CA ILE A 243 -3.18 9.22 -10.68
C ILE A 243 -2.33 10.27 -11.40
N ALA A 244 -2.96 11.04 -12.29
CA ALA A 244 -2.32 12.12 -13.03
C ALA A 244 -1.76 13.20 -12.09
N TYR A 245 -2.45 13.48 -10.97
CA TYR A 245 -1.96 14.39 -9.94
C TYR A 245 -0.69 13.87 -9.26
N CYS A 246 -0.63 12.60 -8.85
CA CYS A 246 0.60 12.01 -8.29
C CYS A 246 1.77 12.06 -9.28
N ILE A 247 1.52 11.74 -10.55
CA ILE A 247 2.52 11.80 -11.62
C ILE A 247 2.97 13.25 -11.84
N GLY A 248 2.02 14.18 -11.95
CA GLY A 248 2.28 15.60 -12.16
C GLY A 248 3.06 16.22 -11.01
N LEU A 249 2.73 15.88 -9.76
CA LEU A 249 3.51 16.31 -8.59
C LEU A 249 4.97 15.84 -8.68
N TRP A 250 5.20 14.59 -9.11
CA TRP A 250 6.56 14.08 -9.28
C TRP A 250 7.33 14.82 -10.38
N ILE A 251 6.68 15.08 -11.52
CA ILE A 251 7.29 15.80 -12.64
C ILE A 251 7.58 17.25 -12.25
N LEU A 252 6.64 17.96 -11.62
CA LEU A 252 6.82 19.35 -11.23
C LEU A 252 7.87 19.52 -10.13
N TRP A 253 8.04 18.51 -9.28
CA TRP A 253 9.11 18.49 -8.30
C TRP A 253 10.49 18.41 -8.97
N LYS A 254 10.60 17.80 -10.15
CA LYS A 254 11.82 17.76 -10.95
C LYS A 254 12.30 19.13 -11.41
N ASP A 255 11.37 20.00 -11.79
CA ASP A 255 11.69 21.26 -12.47
C ASP A 255 12.00 22.43 -11.53
N ARG A 256 11.93 22.25 -10.21
CA ARG A 256 12.16 23.31 -9.21
C ARG A 256 13.57 23.34 -8.61
N LYS A 257 14.59 22.99 -9.39
CA LYS A 257 16.01 23.12 -9.01
C LYS A 257 16.76 24.06 -9.95
#